data_AF-A0A7J5AN15-F1
#
_entry.id   AF-A0A7J5AN15-F1
#
_cell.length_a   1.000
_cell.length_b   1.000
_cell.length_c   1.000
_cell.angle_alpha   90.00
_cell.angle_beta   90.00
_cell.angle_gamma   90.00
#
_symmetry.space_group_name_H-M   'P 1'
#
loop_
_entity.id
_entity.type
_entity.pdbx_description
1 polymer ?
#
loop_
_entity_poly.entity_id
_entity_poly.type
_entity_poly.pdbx_seq_one_letter_code
_entity_poly.pdbx_strand_id
1 'polypeptide(L)'
;MKKLVKTTMVLMLLVTALNVKGQELSVVKSSSIGINELPEYVIITSQNTKLLGGINIIIDKKRSTYKDQLEELESLLQDGDKLRVRNQTDLLNAMSKLGFDYVNAYNANAIMPSNRNSDGEDILNIVDGGEGTYKVNMVFRKKEKYRS
;
A
#
# COMPACT_ATOMS: atom_id res chain seq x y z
N MET A 1 21.17 41.52 22.29
CA MET A 1 20.40 40.32 22.73
C MET A 1 18.91 40.36 22.38
N LYS A 2 18.15 41.40 22.75
CA LYS A 2 16.68 41.45 22.51
C LYS A 2 16.23 41.30 21.04
N LYS A 3 17.02 41.79 20.07
CA LYS A 3 16.73 41.63 18.63
C LYS A 3 16.95 40.19 18.14
N LEU A 4 18.00 39.51 18.63
CA LEU A 4 18.35 38.15 18.22
C LEU A 4 17.29 37.13 18.68
N VAL A 5 16.76 37.31 19.89
CA VAL A 5 15.67 36.48 20.46
C VAL A 5 14.36 36.68 19.70
N LYS A 6 14.07 37.90 19.23
CA LYS A 6 12.90 38.16 18.37
C LYS A 6 13.01 37.47 17.02
N THR A 7 14.20 37.47 16.40
CA THR A 7 14.41 36.83 15.10
C THR A 7 14.31 35.31 15.17
N THR A 8 14.85 34.68 16.22
CA THR A 8 14.74 33.22 16.40
C THR A 8 13.31 32.77 16.67
N MET A 9 12.52 33.56 17.42
CA MET A 9 11.12 33.26 17.70
C MET A 9 10.23 33.35 16.45
N VAL A 10 10.49 34.30 15.55
CA VAL A 10 9.76 34.43 14.28
C VAL A 10 10.11 33.27 13.32
N LEU A 11 11.37 32.84 13.28
CA LEU A 11 11.80 31.72 12.44
C LEU A 11 11.17 30.40 12.90
N MET A 12 11.06 30.18 14.21
CA MET A 12 10.45 28.98 14.78
C MET A 12 8.94 28.90 14.49
N LEU A 13 8.24 30.04 14.50
CA LEU A 13 6.82 30.13 14.14
C LEU A 13 6.57 29.83 12.64
N LEU A 14 7.51 30.20 11.77
CA LEU A 14 7.42 29.97 10.32
C LEU A 14 7.56 28.48 9.97
N VAL A 15 8.39 27.73 10.71
CA VAL A 15 8.61 26.29 10.49
C VAL A 15 7.41 25.45 10.96
N THR A 16 6.68 25.89 11.98
CA THR A 16 5.44 25.20 12.41
C THR A 16 4.28 25.37 11.45
N ALA A 17 4.25 26.43 10.63
CA ALA A 17 3.21 26.64 9.62
C ALA A 17 3.36 25.74 8.38
N LEU A 18 4.52 25.08 8.21
CA LEU A 18 4.81 24.23 7.04
C LEU A 18 4.49 22.74 7.27
N ASN A 19 4.05 22.34 8.47
CA ASN A 19 4.00 20.93 8.88
C ASN A 19 2.60 20.29 8.93
N VAL A 20 1.57 20.84 8.30
CA VAL A 20 0.26 20.15 8.25
C VAL A 20 -0.43 20.32 6.90
N LYS A 21 0.17 19.74 5.86
CA LYS A 21 -0.61 19.17 4.76
C LYS A 21 -0.14 17.75 4.57
N GLY A 22 -0.79 16.81 5.26
CA GLY A 22 -0.74 15.42 4.85
C GLY A 22 -1.03 15.40 3.35
N GLN A 23 -0.09 14.90 2.55
CA GLN A 23 -0.27 14.83 1.11
C GLN A 23 -1.46 13.93 0.84
N GLU A 24 -2.62 14.53 0.58
CA GLU A 24 -3.73 13.79 0.00
C GLU A 24 -3.28 13.34 -1.38
N LEU A 25 -3.24 12.02 -1.56
CA LEU A 25 -2.96 11.40 -2.84
C LEU A 25 -4.04 11.86 -3.83
N SER A 26 -3.70 12.89 -4.60
CA SER A 26 -4.46 13.45 -5.71
C SER A 26 -4.26 12.55 -6.93
N VAL A 27 -5.37 11.96 -7.40
CA VAL A 27 -5.37 11.14 -8.62
C VAL A 27 -5.44 12.10 -9.80
N VAL A 28 -4.30 12.39 -10.43
CA VAL A 28 -4.18 13.41 -11.49
C VAL A 28 -4.65 12.89 -12.86
N LYS A 29 -4.83 11.58 -13.03
CA LYS A 29 -5.42 10.97 -14.25
C LYS A 29 -6.29 9.78 -13.86
N SER A 30 -7.57 9.81 -14.22
CA SER A 30 -8.48 8.68 -14.11
C SER A 30 -8.04 7.58 -15.09
N SER A 31 -7.38 6.52 -14.63
CA SER A 31 -7.53 5.22 -15.31
C SER A 31 -8.95 4.74 -15.03
N SER A 32 -9.66 4.31 -16.06
CA SER A 32 -11.09 4.07 -16.00
C SER A 32 -11.47 2.65 -15.54
N ILE A 33 -10.64 1.97 -14.75
CA ILE A 33 -11.05 0.69 -14.17
C ILE A 33 -12.20 0.91 -13.19
N GLY A 34 -13.37 0.41 -13.56
CA GLY A 34 -14.51 0.32 -12.66
C GLY A 34 -14.32 -0.83 -11.67
N ILE A 35 -14.63 -0.60 -10.39
CA ILE A 35 -14.62 -1.66 -9.36
C ILE A 35 -15.52 -2.86 -9.73
N ASN A 36 -16.54 -2.65 -10.55
CA ASN A 36 -17.45 -3.70 -11.02
C ASN A 36 -16.80 -4.62 -12.06
N GLU A 37 -15.75 -4.16 -12.75
CA GLU A 37 -15.03 -4.92 -13.78
C GLU A 37 -13.92 -5.80 -13.18
N LEU A 38 -13.58 -5.57 -11.91
CA LEU A 38 -12.57 -6.35 -11.19
C LEU A 38 -13.17 -7.61 -10.52
N PRO A 39 -12.36 -8.63 -10.20
CA PRO A 39 -12.82 -9.79 -9.42
C PRO A 39 -13.16 -9.40 -7.98
N GLU A 40 -13.93 -10.25 -7.28
CA GLU A 40 -14.22 -10.04 -5.85
C GLU A 40 -12.94 -9.99 -5.00
N TYR A 41 -11.96 -10.81 -5.35
CA TYR A 41 -10.67 -10.89 -4.67
C TYR A 41 -9.53 -10.58 -5.63
N VAL A 42 -8.56 -9.79 -5.15
CA VAL A 42 -7.31 -9.49 -5.83
C VAL A 42 -6.15 -9.86 -4.90
N ILE A 43 -5.20 -10.64 -5.42
CA ILE A 43 -3.98 -11.00 -4.70
C ILE A 43 -2.83 -10.18 -5.28
N ILE A 44 -2.16 -9.41 -4.42
CA ILE A 44 -1.08 -8.52 -4.79
C ILE A 44 0.16 -8.90 -4.00
N THR A 45 1.25 -9.20 -4.71
CA THR A 45 2.58 -9.33 -4.11
C THR A 45 3.26 -7.97 -4.12
N SER A 46 3.56 -7.44 -2.93
CA SER A 46 4.43 -6.28 -2.72
C SER A 46 5.86 -6.75 -2.48
N GLN A 47 6.81 -6.26 -3.25
CA GLN A 47 8.23 -6.59 -3.10
C GLN A 47 9.03 -5.30 -2.90
N ASN A 48 9.84 -5.20 -1.84
CA ASN A 48 10.72 -4.03 -1.70
C ASN A 48 11.78 -4.03 -2.81
N THR A 49 12.05 -2.84 -3.36
CA THR A 49 13.12 -2.67 -4.35
C THR A 49 14.38 -2.16 -3.65
N LYS A 50 15.54 -2.72 -4.00
CA LYS A 50 16.83 -2.29 -3.43
C LYS A 50 17.26 -0.90 -3.88
N LEU A 51 16.74 -0.39 -5.00
CA LEU A 51 17.44 0.67 -5.73
C LEU A 51 16.97 2.10 -5.46
N LEU A 52 15.70 2.38 -5.10
CA LEU A 52 15.22 3.78 -4.96
C LEU A 52 14.04 3.97 -3.98
N GLY A 53 13.88 3.09 -2.99
CA GLY A 53 12.88 3.28 -1.92
C GLY A 53 11.41 3.08 -2.33
N GLY A 54 11.18 2.35 -3.43
CA GLY A 54 9.84 1.95 -3.89
C GLY A 54 9.55 0.46 -3.64
N ILE A 55 8.29 0.07 -3.86
CA ILE A 55 7.88 -1.34 -3.95
C ILE A 55 7.55 -1.71 -5.40
N ASN A 56 7.94 -2.91 -5.81
CA ASN A 56 7.42 -3.56 -6.99
C ASN A 56 6.07 -4.20 -6.64
N ILE A 57 5.10 -4.11 -7.55
CA ILE A 57 3.73 -4.58 -7.34
C ILE A 57 3.42 -5.60 -8.42
N ILE A 58 3.10 -6.82 -8.01
CA ILE A 58 2.79 -7.91 -8.93
C ILE A 58 1.39 -8.41 -8.59
N ILE A 59 0.49 -8.44 -9.57
CA ILE A 59 -0.86 -8.98 -9.42
C ILE A 59 -0.93 -10.36 -10.07
N ASP A 60 -1.42 -11.36 -9.35
CA ASP A 60 -1.62 -12.68 -9.94
C ASP A 60 -2.80 -12.67 -10.92
N LYS A 61 -2.49 -12.88 -12.20
CA LYS A 61 -3.43 -12.74 -13.33
C LYS A 61 -3.31 -13.82 -14.40
N LYS A 62 -2.30 -14.70 -14.34
CA LYS A 62 -1.91 -15.60 -15.45
C LYS A 62 -3.04 -16.52 -15.93
N ARG A 63 -3.93 -16.92 -15.01
CA ARG A 63 -5.07 -17.82 -15.29
C ARG A 63 -6.41 -17.19 -14.94
N SER A 64 -6.45 -15.87 -14.76
CA SER A 64 -7.68 -15.15 -14.41
C SER A 64 -8.49 -14.84 -15.66
N THR A 65 -9.81 -14.95 -15.57
CA THR A 65 -10.74 -14.41 -16.59
C THR A 65 -10.73 -12.89 -16.63
N TYR A 66 -10.19 -12.25 -15.59
CA TYR A 66 -10.06 -10.80 -15.44
C TYR A 66 -8.66 -10.30 -15.82
N LYS A 67 -7.92 -11.05 -16.65
CA LYS A 67 -6.49 -10.80 -16.90
C LYS A 67 -6.22 -9.36 -17.34
N ASP A 68 -6.98 -8.86 -18.31
CA ASP A 68 -6.76 -7.53 -18.90
C ASP A 68 -7.04 -6.42 -17.86
N GLN A 69 -8.11 -6.57 -17.07
CA GLN A 69 -8.45 -5.64 -15.98
C GLN A 69 -7.40 -5.68 -14.87
N LEU A 70 -6.84 -6.85 -14.56
CA LEU A 70 -5.76 -6.98 -13.58
C LEU A 70 -4.43 -6.43 -14.10
N GLU A 71 -4.17 -6.49 -15.41
CA GLU A 71 -3.02 -5.84 -16.05
C GLU A 71 -3.10 -4.31 -15.97
N GLU A 72 -4.26 -3.74 -16.27
CA GLU A 72 -4.45 -2.30 -16.16
C GLU A 72 -4.45 -1.84 -14.69
N LEU A 73 -5.00 -2.62 -13.74
CA LEU A 73 -4.89 -2.34 -12.31
C LEU A 73 -3.44 -2.34 -11.83
N GLU A 74 -2.64 -3.32 -12.26
CA GLU A 74 -1.22 -3.38 -11.93
C GLU A 74 -0.47 -2.17 -12.49
N SER A 75 -0.71 -1.82 -13.76
CA SER A 75 -0.14 -0.63 -14.39
C SER A 75 -0.51 0.64 -13.64
N LEU A 76 -1.78 0.78 -13.25
CA LEU A 76 -2.27 1.93 -12.49
C LEU A 76 -1.56 2.09 -11.13
N LEU A 77 -1.37 0.99 -10.40
CA LEU A 77 -0.73 1.01 -9.09
C LEU A 77 0.77 1.33 -9.19
N GLN A 78 1.44 0.85 -10.24
CA GLN A 78 2.86 1.14 -10.49
C GLN A 78 3.11 2.52 -11.12
N ASP A 79 2.11 3.13 -11.74
CA ASP A 79 2.24 4.42 -12.40
C ASP A 79 2.44 5.57 -11.39
N GLY A 80 3.62 6.17 -11.44
CA GLY A 80 4.05 7.25 -10.57
C GLY A 80 3.25 8.56 -10.73
N ASP A 81 2.56 8.74 -11.85
CA ASP A 81 1.75 9.92 -12.15
C ASP A 81 0.26 9.73 -11.79
N LYS A 82 -0.15 8.51 -11.44
CA LYS A 82 -1.54 8.17 -11.10
C LYS A 82 -1.71 7.91 -9.60
N LEU A 83 -1.54 6.67 -9.15
CA LEU A 83 -1.71 6.28 -7.75
C LEU A 83 -0.40 6.30 -6.96
N ARG A 84 0.75 6.35 -7.65
CA ARG A 84 2.07 6.60 -7.07
C ARG A 84 2.34 5.77 -5.81
N VAL A 85 2.11 4.47 -5.89
CA VAL A 85 2.31 3.55 -4.77
C VAL A 85 3.80 3.34 -4.55
N ARG A 86 4.35 3.88 -3.45
CA ARG A 86 5.79 3.78 -3.14
C ARG A 86 6.08 2.79 -2.02
N ASN A 87 5.09 2.50 -1.18
CA ASN A 87 5.21 1.59 -0.05
C ASN A 87 3.90 0.82 0.18
N GLN A 88 3.90 -0.12 1.12
CA GLN A 88 2.73 -0.94 1.45
C GLN A 88 1.55 -0.12 1.99
N THR A 89 1.81 0.95 2.74
CA THR A 89 0.75 1.85 3.23
C THR A 89 0.05 2.57 2.08
N ASP A 90 0.79 3.03 1.07
CA ASP A 90 0.22 3.61 -0.14
C ASP A 90 -0.64 2.60 -0.88
N LEU A 91 -0.20 1.33 -0.96
CA LEU A 91 -0.95 0.26 -1.60
C LEU A 91 -2.28 0.01 -0.88
N LEU A 92 -2.27 -0.09 0.45
CA LEU A 92 -3.47 -0.24 1.28
C LEU A 92 -4.45 0.92 1.05
N ASN A 93 -3.94 2.15 1.05
CA ASN A 93 -4.75 3.35 0.82
C ASN A 93 -5.33 3.40 -0.61
N ALA A 94 -4.51 3.08 -1.62
CA ALA A 94 -4.92 3.04 -3.02
C ALA A 94 -6.02 2.01 -3.25
N MET A 95 -5.83 0.77 -2.76
CA MET A 95 -6.84 -0.29 -2.87
C MET A 95 -8.13 0.06 -2.13
N SER A 96 -8.03 0.72 -0.96
CA SER A 96 -9.20 1.22 -0.23
C SER A 96 -9.99 2.27 -1.04
N LYS A 97 -9.30 3.19 -1.73
CA LYS A 97 -9.93 4.16 -2.63
C LYS A 97 -10.58 3.51 -3.84
N LEU A 98 -9.95 2.47 -4.39
CA LEU A 98 -10.49 1.66 -5.49
C LEU A 98 -11.68 0.79 -5.08
N GLY A 99 -11.98 0.68 -3.79
CA GLY A 99 -13.16 -0.02 -3.29
C GLY A 99 -12.88 -1.43 -2.77
N PHE A 100 -11.66 -1.73 -2.35
CA PHE A 100 -11.30 -2.99 -1.68
C PHE A 100 -11.00 -2.79 -0.20
N ASP A 101 -11.23 -3.83 0.59
CA ASP A 101 -10.75 -3.99 1.95
C ASP A 101 -9.58 -4.98 1.96
N TYR A 102 -8.57 -4.70 2.78
CA TYR A 102 -7.51 -5.67 3.05
C TYR A 102 -8.07 -6.82 3.90
N VAL A 103 -7.77 -8.05 3.50
CA VAL A 103 -8.13 -9.27 4.24
C VAL A 103 -6.86 -9.93 4.72
N ASN A 104 -6.73 -10.06 6.05
CA ASN A 104 -5.68 -10.89 6.63
C ASN A 104 -5.99 -12.37 6.38
N ALA A 105 -5.51 -12.90 5.25
CA ALA A 105 -5.72 -14.29 4.86
C ALA A 105 -4.84 -15.29 5.64
N TYR A 106 -3.76 -14.81 6.28
CA TYR A 106 -2.81 -15.62 7.04
C TYR A 106 -2.93 -15.27 8.52
N ASN A 107 -4.02 -15.70 9.14
CA ASN A 107 -4.21 -15.59 10.59
C ASN A 107 -3.23 -16.55 11.30
N ALA A 108 -2.10 -16.05 11.78
CA ALA A 108 -1.21 -16.78 12.70
C ALA A 108 -1.94 -17.26 13.97
N ASN A 109 -3.08 -16.63 14.31
CA ASN A 109 -3.93 -16.98 15.44
C ASN A 109 -4.89 -18.17 15.20
N ALA A 110 -5.02 -18.68 13.97
CA ALA A 110 -5.98 -19.76 13.69
C ALA A 110 -5.41 -21.17 13.91
N ILE A 111 -4.07 -21.34 13.92
CA ILE A 111 -3.41 -22.64 14.12
C ILE A 111 -2.05 -22.45 14.83
N MET A 112 -2.02 -22.05 16.10
CA MET A 112 -0.94 -22.48 17.02
C MET A 112 -1.47 -22.51 18.45
N PRO A 113 -1.35 -23.64 19.19
CA PRO A 113 -1.58 -23.63 20.63
C PRO A 113 -0.58 -22.67 21.27
N SER A 114 -1.09 -21.84 22.19
CA SER A 114 -0.38 -20.83 22.95
C SER A 114 0.82 -21.42 23.68
N ASN A 115 1.98 -21.48 23.03
CA ASN A 115 3.25 -21.69 23.70
C ASN A 115 4.42 -21.25 22.81
N ARG A 116 4.55 -19.94 22.57
CA ARG A 116 5.86 -19.38 22.26
C ARG A 116 5.89 -17.91 22.63
N ASN A 117 6.85 -17.60 23.48
CA ASN A 117 7.14 -16.27 23.96
C ASN A 117 7.24 -15.29 22.79
N SER A 118 6.48 -14.21 22.93
CA SER A 118 6.41 -13.08 22.03
C SER A 118 7.78 -12.42 21.88
N ASP A 119 8.33 -12.49 20.68
CA ASP A 119 9.17 -11.46 20.07
C ASP A 119 8.84 -11.41 18.56
N GLY A 120 7.65 -10.88 18.28
CA GLY A 120 7.56 -9.67 17.47
C GLY A 120 7.86 -9.68 15.98
N GLU A 121 7.75 -10.78 15.22
CA GLU A 121 7.83 -10.67 13.75
C GLU A 121 6.77 -11.55 13.07
N ASP A 122 5.98 -10.92 12.21
CA ASP A 122 4.86 -11.50 11.47
C ASP A 122 5.40 -12.27 10.24
N ILE A 123 6.19 -13.32 10.51
CA ILE A 123 7.08 -14.00 9.55
C ILE A 123 6.30 -14.78 8.47
N LEU A 124 5.01 -15.09 8.69
CA LEU A 124 4.20 -15.90 7.78
C LEU A 124 3.80 -15.19 6.49
N ASN A 125 3.81 -13.85 6.48
CA ASN A 125 3.48 -13.05 5.31
C ASN A 125 4.71 -12.68 4.47
N ILE A 126 5.92 -12.97 4.97
CA ILE A 126 7.18 -12.61 4.34
C ILE A 126 7.71 -13.84 3.60
N VAL A 127 7.62 -13.81 2.27
CA VAL A 127 8.33 -14.76 1.41
C VAL A 127 9.71 -14.19 1.11
N ASP A 128 10.75 -14.98 1.35
CA ASP A 128 12.12 -14.61 1.00
C ASP A 128 12.21 -14.27 -0.50
N GLY A 129 12.57 -13.03 -0.80
CA GLY A 129 12.72 -12.53 -2.16
C GLY A 129 14.11 -12.79 -2.75
N GLY A 130 15.04 -13.29 -1.94
CA GLY A 130 16.49 -13.32 -2.18
C GLY A 130 17.22 -12.30 -1.29
N GLU A 131 18.55 -12.31 -1.34
CA GLU A 131 19.43 -11.50 -0.47
C GLU A 131 18.97 -10.04 -0.40
N GLY A 132 18.51 -9.54 0.75
CA GLY A 132 18.09 -8.14 0.95
C GLY A 132 16.74 -7.72 0.33
N THR A 133 15.92 -8.66 -0.13
CA THR A 133 14.54 -8.39 -0.59
C THR A 133 13.54 -9.29 0.11
N TYR A 134 12.39 -8.72 0.49
CA TYR A 134 11.25 -9.41 1.05
C TYR A 134 10.02 -9.20 0.16
N LYS A 135 9.20 -10.23 0.07
CA LYS A 135 7.93 -10.22 -0.65
C LYS A 135 6.80 -10.43 0.34
N VAL A 136 5.72 -9.66 0.20
CA VAL A 136 4.51 -9.80 1.00
C VAL A 136 3.32 -10.03 0.09
N ASN A 137 2.63 -11.15 0.27
CA ASN A 137 1.38 -11.42 -0.42
C ASN A 137 0.23 -10.80 0.36
N MET A 138 -0.53 -9.93 -0.29
CA MET A 138 -1.64 -9.19 0.29
C MET A 138 -2.93 -9.55 -0.44
N VAL A 139 -3.96 -9.89 0.31
CA VAL A 139 -5.28 -10.21 -0.24
C VAL A 139 -6.21 -9.03 -0.04
N PHE A 140 -6.86 -8.62 -1.12
CA PHE A 140 -7.83 -7.54 -1.14
C PHE A 140 -9.18 -8.09 -1.58
N ARG A 141 -10.24 -7.79 -0.85
CA ARG A 141 -11.61 -8.18 -1.18
C ARG A 141 -12.43 -6.93 -1.45
N LYS A 142 -13.27 -6.90 -2.49
CA LYS A 142 -14.17 -5.77 -2.76
C LYS A 142 -14.92 -5.36 -1.49
N LYS A 143 -15.16 -4.07 -1.24
CA LYS A 143 -16.01 -3.61 -0.13
C LYS A 143 -17.41 -4.17 -0.28
N GLU A 144 -18.10 -4.38 0.83
CA GLU A 144 -19.43 -4.99 0.88
C GLU A 144 -20.43 -4.33 -0.10
N LYS A 145 -20.43 -2.99 -0.19
CA LYS A 145 -21.26 -2.23 -1.13
C LYS A 145 -21.03 -2.52 -2.63
N TYR A 146 -19.96 -3.23 -2.99
CA TYR A 146 -19.63 -3.63 -4.37
C TYR A 146 -19.73 -5.15 -4.57
N ARG A 147 -20.20 -5.89 -3.56
CA ARG A 147 -20.52 -7.31 -3.63
C ARG A 147 -22.03 -7.40 -3.80
N SER A 148 -22.47 -7.61 -5.03
CA SER A 148 -23.88 -7.72 -5.42
C SER A 148 -24.07 -8.98 -6.24
#